data_AF-A0A6B1DGY2-F1
#
_entry.id   AF-A0A6B1DGY2-F1
#
_cell.length_a   1.000
_cell.length_b   1.000
_cell.length_c   1.000
_cell.angle_alpha   90.00
_cell.angle_beta   90.00
_cell.angle_gamma   90.00
#
_symmetry.space_group_name_H-M   'P 1'
#
loop_
_entity.id
_entity.type
_entity.pdbx_description
1 polymer ?
#
loop_
_entity_poly.entity_id
_entity_poly.type
_entity_poly.pdbx_seq_one_letter_code
_entity_poly.pdbx_strand_id
1 'polypeptide(L)' 'MAFCDHCAGQRFDRAQVLRTLRATRRRLRAERTECTGLEAMDLAIQAVRSLETIHLELLEDMGDDTVIH' A
#
# COMPACT_ATOMS: atom_id res chain seq x y z
N MET A 1 2.87 -3.75 19.35
CA MET A 1 3.72 -3.22 18.24
C MET A 1 3.31 -1.78 18.05
N ALA A 2 4.22 -0.85 18.36
CA ALA A 2 3.98 0.58 18.42
C ALA A 2 4.32 1.28 17.10
N PHE A 3 3.41 2.19 16.69
CA PHE A 3 3.57 3.54 16.10
C PHE A 3 4.61 3.85 14.99
N CYS A 4 4.16 4.53 13.92
CA CYS A 4 4.93 5.55 13.19
C CYS A 4 4.03 6.54 12.40
N ASP A 5 4.30 7.84 12.61
CA ASP A 5 3.46 9.04 12.39
C ASP A 5 3.34 9.60 10.97
N HIS A 6 3.74 8.85 9.93
CA HIS A 6 3.63 9.39 8.57
C HIS A 6 3.15 8.39 7.52
N CYS A 7 3.52 7.12 7.62
CA CYS A 7 3.13 6.08 6.66
C CYS A 7 2.98 4.68 7.27
N ALA A 8 3.10 4.49 8.58
CA ALA A 8 3.15 3.15 9.18
C ALA A 8 1.78 2.53 9.56
N GLY A 9 0.68 3.17 9.17
CA GLY A 9 -0.70 2.71 9.41
C GLY A 9 -1.41 2.12 8.18
N GLN A 10 -0.82 2.18 6.99
CA GLN A 10 -1.47 1.68 5.78
C GLN A 10 -1.41 0.15 5.74
N ARG A 11 -2.55 -0.50 5.97
CA ARG A 11 -2.68 -1.96 5.90
C ARG A 11 -3.05 -2.34 4.48
N PHE A 12 -2.15 -3.02 3.80
CA PHE A 12 -2.45 -3.68 2.54
C PHE A 12 -2.82 -5.12 2.78
N ASP A 13 -3.77 -5.65 2.00
CA ASP A 13 -3.94 -7.09 1.90
C ASP A 13 -2.66 -7.71 1.34
N ARG A 14 -2.02 -8.59 2.12
CA ARG A 14 -0.79 -9.28 1.71
C ARG A 14 -0.97 -10.00 0.38
N ALA A 15 -2.14 -10.61 0.16
CA ALA A 15 -2.37 -11.34 -1.08
C ALA A 15 -2.48 -10.40 -2.28
N GLN A 16 -3.10 -9.22 -2.12
CA GLN A 16 -3.16 -8.16 -3.12
C GLN A 16 -1.77 -7.66 -3.51
N VAL A 17 -0.91 -7.34 -2.53
CA VAL A 17 0.48 -6.92 -2.80
C VAL A 17 1.23 -8.00 -3.59
N LEU A 18 1.14 -9.26 -3.15
CA LEU A 18 1.83 -10.36 -3.82
C LEU A 18 1.29 -10.61 -5.24
N ARG A 19 -0.03 -10.48 -5.47
CA ARG A 19 -0.62 -10.59 -6.81
C ARG A 19 -0.10 -9.48 -7.71
N THR A 20 -0.10 -8.24 -7.24
CA THR A 20 0.38 -7.08 -7.99
C THR A 20 1.86 -7.20 -8.35
N LEU A 21 2.74 -7.52 -7.40
CA LEU A 21 4.16 -7.71 -7.66
C LEU A 21 4.43 -8.85 -8.66
N ARG A 22 3.68 -9.95 -8.58
CA ARG A 22 3.78 -11.05 -9.55
C ARG A 22 3.33 -10.62 -10.95
N ALA A 23 2.27 -9.82 -11.05
CA ALA A 23 1.80 -9.27 -12.32
C ALA A 23 2.83 -8.30 -12.92
N THR A 24 3.37 -7.36 -12.13
CA THR A 24 4.43 -6.45 -12.55
C THR A 24 5.65 -7.21 -13.07
N ARG A 25 6.09 -8.25 -12.35
CA ARG A 25 7.21 -9.10 -12.81
C ARG A 25 6.90 -9.82 -14.13
N ARG A 26 5.66 -10.28 -14.33
CA ARG A 26 5.25 -10.91 -15.61
C ARG A 26 5.29 -9.91 -16.74
N ARG A 27 4.81 -8.68 -16.51
CA ARG A 27 4.84 -7.58 -17.50
C ARG A 27 6.28 -7.28 -17.94
N LEU A 28 7.18 -7.05 -16.98
CA LEU A 28 8.60 -6.82 -17.25
C LEU A 28 9.25 -7.94 -18.08
N ARG A 29 8.86 -9.20 -17.85
CA ARG A 29 9.37 -10.34 -18.63
C ARG A 29 8.74 -10.44 -20.03
N ALA A 30 7.45 -10.14 -20.16
CA ALA A 30 6.69 -10.32 -21.39
C ALA A 30 6.99 -9.23 -22.42
N GLU A 31 7.15 -7.98 -21.97
CA GLU A 31 7.41 -6.83 -22.85
C GLU A 31 8.85 -6.80 -23.36
N ARG A 32 9.73 -7.70 -22.88
CA ARG A 32 11.18 -7.68 -23.15
C ARG A 32 11.79 -6.27 -22.97
N THR A 33 11.20 -5.48 -22.10
CA THR A 33 11.65 -4.11 -21.82
C THR A 33 13.06 -4.20 -21.28
N GLU A 34 14.01 -3.66 -22.02
CA GLU A 34 15.34 -3.40 -21.50
C GLU A 34 15.16 -2.39 -20.37
N CYS A 35 15.20 -2.88 -19.14
CA CYS A 35 15.15 -2.07 -17.94
C CYS A 35 16.28 -2.50 -17.02
N THR A 36 16.91 -1.52 -16.41
CA THR A 36 17.87 -1.72 -15.34
C THR A 36 17.17 -2.27 -14.10
N GLY A 37 17.94 -2.87 -13.19
CA GLY A 37 17.40 -3.34 -11.91
C GLY A 37 16.74 -2.23 -11.10
N LEU A 38 17.23 -0.99 -11.21
CA LEU A 38 16.66 0.17 -10.52
C LEU A 38 15.29 0.55 -11.09
N GLU A 39 15.17 0.64 -12.41
CA GLU A 39 13.89 0.93 -13.08
C GLU A 39 12.84 -0.15 -12.79
N ALA A 40 13.26 -1.42 -12.74
CA ALA A 40 12.37 -2.52 -12.36
C ALA A 40 11.86 -2.37 -10.91
N MET A 41 12.70 -1.87 -9.99
CA MET A 41 12.30 -1.59 -8.61
C MET A 41 11.36 -0.39 -8.52
N ASP A 42 11.63 0.69 -9.25
CA ASP A 42 10.76 1.87 -9.28
C ASP A 42 9.36 1.51 -9.80
N LEU A 43 9.28 0.69 -10.85
CA LEU A 43 8.01 0.19 -11.38
C LEU A 43 7.27 -0.71 -10.38
N ALA A 44 7.99 -1.53 -9.59
CA ALA A 44 7.38 -2.34 -8.54
C ALA A 44 6.84 -1.49 -7.40
N ILE A 45 7.59 -0.47 -6.96
CA ILE A 45 7.17 0.48 -5.92
C ILE A 45 5.93 1.25 -6.40
N GLN A 46 5.95 1.75 -7.64
CA GLN A 46 4.80 2.47 -8.21
C GLN A 46 3.56 1.58 -8.28
N ALA A 47 3.70 0.32 -8.69
CA ALA A 47 2.58 -0.62 -8.76
C ALA A 47 1.97 -0.93 -7.38
N VAL A 48 2.78 -0.94 -6.30
CA VAL A 48 2.26 -1.10 -4.93
C VAL A 48 1.61 0.20 -4.45
N ARG A 49 2.18 1.37 -4.76
CA ARG A 49 1.59 2.68 -4.43
C ARG A 49 0.26 2.94 -5.11
N SER A 50 0.01 2.33 -6.29
CA SER A 50 -1.27 2.44 -6.99
C SER A 50 -2.35 1.49 -6.46
N LEU A 51 -2.04 0.63 -5.48
CA LEU A 51 -3.06 -0.16 -4.82
C LEU A 51 -3.93 0.75 -3.95
N GLU A 52 -5.24 0.56 -4.05
CA GLU A 52 -6.18 1.17 -3.10
C GLU A 52 -5.78 0.79 -1.68
N THR A 53 -5.43 1.79 -0.89
CA THR A 53 -5.17 1.64 0.54
C THR A 53 -6.49 1.78 1.29
N ILE A 54 -6.82 0.77 2.09
CA ILE A 54 -7.84 0.95 3.12
C ILE A 54 -7.22 1.88 4.16
N HIS A 55 -7.60 3.15 4.10
CA HIS A 55 -7.39 4.07 5.20
C HIS A 55 -8.34 3.60 6.30
N LEU A 56 -7.80 2.86 7.27
CA LEU A 56 -8.57 2.54 8.45
C LEU A 56 -8.67 3.84 9.24
N GLU A 57 -9.75 4.58 9.04
CA GLU A 57 -10.12 5.68 9.95
C GLU A 57 -10.17 5.06 11.34
N LEU A 58 -9.19 5.39 12.15
CA LEU A 58 -9.20 5.03 13.56
C LEU A 58 -10.43 5.76 14.12
N LEU A 59 -11.40 5.01 14.62
CA LEU A 59 -12.61 5.52 15.25
C LEU A 59 -12.23 6.21 16.58
N GLU A 60 -11.38 7.23 16.54
CA GLU A 60 -10.94 8.05 17.68
C GLU A 60 -11.67 9.40 17.71
N ASP A 61 -12.89 9.48 17.18
CA ASP A 61 -13.77 10.66 17.32
C ASP A 61 -15.22 10.30 17.66
N MET A 62 -15.41 9.24 18.45
CA MET A 62 -16.71 8.92 19.05
C MET A 62 -16.57 8.72 20.56
N GLY A 63 -16.51 9.84 21.27
CA GLY A 63 -16.74 9.83 22.71
C GLY A 63 -16.01 10.92 23.48
N ASP A 64 -16.04 12.17 23.03
CA ASP A 64 -16.02 13.25 24.02
C ASP A 64 -17.46 13.47 24.49
N ASP A 65 -17.59 13.25 25.79
CA ASP A 65 -18.79 13.08 26.59
C ASP A 65 -19.73 14.30 26.44
N THR A 66 -20.70 14.23 25.53
CA THR A 66 -21.81 15.19 25.56
C THR A 66 -22.82 14.70 26.59
N VAL A 67 -22.60 15.09 27.84
CA VAL A 67 -23.65 15.07 28.87
C VAL A 67 -24.79 15.98 28.37
N ILE A 68 -25.85 15.38 27.85
CA ILE A 68 -27.13 16.06 27.64
C ILE A 68 -27.95 15.83 28.92
N HIS A 69 -28.27 16.94 29.58
CA HIS A 69 -29.01 17.07 30.85
C HIS A 69 -30.24 16.17 30.99
#